data_AF-A0A379DEE2-F1
#
_entry.id   AF-A0A379DEE2-F1
#
_cell.length_a   1.000
_cell.length_b   1.000
_cell.length_c   1.000
_cell.angle_alpha   90.00
_cell.angle_beta   90.00
_cell.angle_gamma   90.00
#
_symmetry.space_group_name_H-M   'P 1'
#
loop_
_entity.id
_entity.type
_entity.pdbx_description
1 polymer ?
#
loop_
_entity_poly.entity_id
_entity_poly.type
_entity_poly.pdbx_seq_one_letter_code
_entity_poly.pdbx_strand_id
1 'polypeptide(L)'
;MSKKKSFQTLLNFSIIFLITTSVIFAYSKMKYSSYLSELNNLESLKKELQSIEDEVKLNSELKKEKEKELNDKSIEFLTIYGFDYLKEDDELVQEEVKRLVDENNKIKNDLREELKKYIHYFDGSYYEAEDYTGLVAQVLSLDSREISEQLKPDLYSSLDIDNFIKEAKKSGTISYLNSLNNESKFNNILLFLTTMYSDNLYEISHDLTDMPDNLNSLYNNVLTTYQLYKTLEDFSFNTGTLTSTNLNELVYKTEELVKKYYENQAVIEKLTGETYEKSE
;
A
#
# COMPACT_ATOMS: atom_id res chain seq x y z
N MET A 1 82.07 -91.35 -35.73
CA MET A 1 80.92 -90.64 -35.14
C MET A 1 79.83 -90.50 -36.19
N SER A 2 78.67 -91.14 -35.98
CA SER A 2 77.75 -91.47 -37.07
C SER A 2 76.83 -90.30 -37.46
N LYS A 3 76.66 -90.08 -38.77
CA LYS A 3 75.69 -89.16 -39.40
C LYS A 3 74.27 -89.29 -38.81
N LYS A 4 73.94 -90.47 -38.25
CA LYS A 4 72.67 -90.80 -37.60
C LYS A 4 72.40 -90.00 -36.32
N LYS A 5 73.42 -89.79 -35.46
CA LYS A 5 73.28 -88.97 -34.23
C LYS A 5 73.09 -87.48 -34.56
N SER A 6 73.81 -86.96 -35.54
CA SER A 6 73.68 -85.56 -35.98
C SER A 6 72.30 -85.24 -36.57
N PHE A 7 71.75 -86.17 -37.38
CA PHE A 7 70.42 -86.01 -37.97
C PHE A 7 69.32 -86.05 -36.90
N GLN A 8 69.45 -86.92 -35.90
CA GLN A 8 68.51 -87.04 -34.80
C GLN A 8 68.51 -85.79 -33.89
N THR A 9 69.68 -85.19 -33.65
CA THR A 9 69.78 -83.90 -32.94
C THR A 9 69.15 -82.75 -33.72
N LEU A 10 69.37 -82.68 -35.04
CA LEU A 10 68.76 -81.67 -35.93
C LEU A 10 67.22 -81.81 -35.99
N LEU A 11 66.71 -83.04 -36.06
CA LEU A 11 65.28 -83.32 -36.04
C LEU A 11 64.64 -82.87 -34.73
N ASN A 12 65.27 -83.22 -33.59
CA ASN A 12 64.79 -82.78 -32.27
C ASN A 12 64.78 -81.25 -32.14
N PHE A 13 65.83 -80.58 -32.63
CA PHE A 13 65.90 -79.12 -32.61
C PHE A 13 64.83 -78.48 -33.52
N SER A 14 64.56 -79.08 -34.69
CA SER A 14 63.51 -78.62 -35.59
C SER A 14 62.11 -78.80 -34.99
N ILE A 15 61.86 -79.91 -34.30
CA ILE A 15 60.60 -80.15 -33.56
C ILE A 15 60.44 -79.12 -32.43
N ILE A 16 61.49 -78.88 -31.62
CA ILE A 16 61.46 -77.89 -30.54
C ILE A 16 61.24 -76.47 -31.10
N PHE A 17 61.89 -76.14 -32.21
CA PHE A 17 61.71 -74.86 -32.89
C PHE A 17 60.30 -74.70 -33.44
N LEU A 18 59.72 -75.76 -33.99
CA LEU A 18 58.35 -75.75 -34.52
C LEU A 18 57.31 -75.61 -33.39
N ILE A 19 57.55 -76.26 -32.24
CA ILE A 19 56.71 -76.11 -31.05
C ILE A 19 56.80 -74.70 -30.49
N THR A 20 58.02 -74.15 -30.32
CA THR A 20 58.19 -72.79 -29.78
C THR A 20 57.61 -71.72 -30.71
N THR A 21 57.84 -71.83 -32.03
CA THR A 21 57.22 -70.91 -33.00
C THR A 21 55.69 -71.04 -33.03
N SER A 22 55.14 -72.24 -32.90
CA SER A 22 53.69 -72.46 -32.80
C SER A 22 53.09 -71.83 -31.53
N VAL A 23 53.77 -71.95 -30.39
CA VAL A 23 53.35 -71.32 -29.12
C VAL A 23 53.41 -69.80 -29.21
N ILE A 24 54.49 -69.25 -29.77
CA ILE A 24 54.65 -67.79 -29.97
C ILE A 24 53.56 -67.26 -30.92
N PHE A 25 53.27 -67.98 -32.00
CA PHE A 25 52.22 -67.61 -32.95
C PHE A 25 50.83 -67.66 -32.32
N ALA A 26 50.52 -68.71 -31.56
CA ALA A 26 49.26 -68.82 -30.83
C ALA A 26 49.08 -67.68 -29.81
N TYR A 27 50.13 -67.38 -29.02
CA TYR A 27 50.10 -66.28 -28.06
C TYR A 27 49.94 -64.91 -28.74
N SER A 28 50.65 -64.68 -29.84
CA SER A 28 50.54 -63.43 -30.62
C SER A 28 49.14 -63.24 -31.22
N LYS A 29 48.54 -64.32 -31.74
CA LYS A 29 47.16 -64.29 -32.26
C LYS A 29 46.14 -64.02 -31.16
N MET A 30 46.28 -64.66 -30.00
CA MET A 30 45.41 -64.41 -28.84
C MET A 30 45.53 -62.95 -28.36
N LYS A 31 46.75 -62.43 -28.22
CA LYS A 31 46.99 -61.04 -27.82
C LYS A 31 46.43 -60.04 -28.84
N TYR A 32 46.58 -60.30 -30.13
CA TYR A 32 45.99 -59.47 -31.19
C TYR A 32 44.46 -59.50 -31.18
N SER A 33 43.85 -60.68 -30.94
CA SER A 33 42.40 -60.78 -30.80
C SER A 33 41.86 -60.05 -29.56
N SER A 34 42.59 -60.10 -28.44
CA SER A 34 42.26 -59.34 -27.23
C SER A 34 42.32 -57.84 -27.49
N TYR A 35 43.38 -57.38 -28.15
CA TYR A 35 43.55 -55.96 -28.53
C TYR A 35 42.42 -55.47 -29.46
N LEU A 36 42.03 -56.26 -30.46
CA LEU A 36 40.89 -55.92 -31.33
C LEU A 36 39.57 -55.87 -30.56
N SER A 37 39.36 -56.76 -29.58
CA SER A 37 38.17 -56.71 -28.72
C SER A 37 38.14 -55.47 -27.84
N GLU A 38 39.28 -55.08 -27.25
CA GLU A 38 39.41 -53.86 -26.45
C GLU A 38 39.18 -52.60 -27.29
N LEU A 39 39.69 -52.57 -28.52
CA LEU A 39 39.49 -51.45 -29.45
C LEU A 39 38.00 -51.27 -29.81
N ASN A 40 37.31 -52.38 -30.12
CA ASN A 40 35.88 -52.35 -30.42
C ASN A 40 35.05 -51.92 -29.19
N ASN A 41 35.42 -52.37 -28.00
CA ASN A 41 34.78 -51.95 -26.75
C ASN A 41 34.99 -50.45 -26.49
N LEU A 42 36.19 -49.92 -26.71
CA LEU A 42 36.50 -48.49 -26.60
C LEU A 42 35.69 -47.65 -27.61
N GLU A 43 35.54 -48.13 -28.85
CA GLU A 43 34.74 -47.44 -29.86
C GLU A 43 33.25 -47.43 -29.49
N SER A 44 32.74 -48.54 -28.94
CA SER A 44 31.38 -48.62 -28.39
C SER A 44 31.18 -47.65 -27.22
N LEU A 45 32.11 -47.65 -26.25
CA LEU A 45 32.06 -46.76 -25.10
C LEU A 45 32.11 -45.29 -25.52
N LYS A 46 32.91 -44.95 -26.54
CA LYS A 46 32.98 -43.59 -27.09
C LYS A 46 31.66 -43.17 -27.73
N LYS A 47 30.97 -44.07 -28.44
CA LYS A 47 29.65 -43.81 -29.01
C LYS A 47 28.59 -43.64 -27.93
N GLU A 48 28.62 -44.47 -26.89
CA GLU A 48 27.73 -44.32 -25.72
C GLU A 48 27.96 -42.99 -25.00
N LEU A 49 29.22 -42.61 -24.77
CA LEU A 49 29.58 -41.36 -24.10
C LEU A 49 29.12 -40.15 -24.91
N GLN A 50 29.30 -40.20 -26.24
CA GLN A 50 28.81 -39.16 -27.13
C GLN A 50 27.28 -39.07 -27.14
N SER A 51 26.57 -40.20 -27.12
CA SER A 51 25.12 -40.24 -27.00
C SER A 51 24.62 -39.63 -25.68
N ILE A 52 25.32 -39.88 -24.57
CA ILE A 52 25.00 -39.31 -23.26
C ILE A 52 25.25 -37.80 -23.26
N GLU A 53 26.36 -37.33 -23.85
CA GLU A 53 26.65 -35.89 -23.98
C GLU A 53 25.58 -35.16 -24.80
N ASP A 54 25.15 -35.75 -25.92
CA ASP A 54 24.08 -35.19 -26.76
C ASP A 54 22.74 -35.14 -26.00
N GLU A 55 22.41 -36.18 -25.24
CA GLU A 55 21.18 -36.24 -24.42
C GLU A 55 21.21 -35.22 -23.27
N VAL A 56 22.34 -35.07 -22.58
CA VAL A 56 22.52 -34.06 -21.52
C VAL A 56 22.38 -32.65 -22.09
N LYS A 57 22.99 -32.40 -23.26
CA LYS A 57 22.89 -31.10 -23.92
C LYS A 57 21.45 -30.78 -24.30
N LEU A 58 20.75 -31.72 -24.93
CA LEU A 58 19.33 -31.58 -25.29
C LEU A 58 18.47 -31.32 -24.06
N ASN A 59 18.64 -32.10 -22.99
CA ASN A 59 17.89 -31.91 -21.74
C ASN A 59 18.19 -30.56 -21.08
N SER A 60 19.44 -30.06 -21.17
CA SER A 60 19.80 -28.75 -20.64
C SER A 60 19.15 -27.60 -21.41
N GLU A 61 19.04 -27.72 -22.74
CA GLU A 61 18.37 -26.75 -23.60
C GLU A 61 16.85 -26.75 -23.34
N LEU A 62 16.23 -27.94 -23.28
CA LEU A 62 14.81 -28.10 -22.93
C LEU A 62 14.49 -27.55 -21.53
N LYS A 63 15.40 -27.72 -20.56
CA LYS A 63 15.21 -27.16 -19.22
C LYS A 63 15.20 -25.63 -19.25
N LYS A 64 16.13 -25.00 -19.96
CA LYS A 64 16.18 -23.54 -20.11
C LYS A 64 14.94 -22.99 -20.82
N GLU A 65 14.47 -23.67 -21.85
CA GLU A 65 13.26 -23.28 -22.57
C GLU A 65 12.03 -23.35 -21.67
N LYS A 66 11.90 -24.43 -20.89
CA LYS A 66 10.83 -24.57 -19.90
C LYS A 66 10.90 -23.51 -18.79
N GLU A 67 12.10 -23.23 -18.27
CA GLU A 67 12.30 -22.17 -17.25
C GLU A 67 11.86 -20.81 -17.79
N LYS A 68 12.21 -20.50 -19.05
CA LYS A 68 11.78 -19.26 -19.70
C LYS A 68 10.26 -19.22 -19.88
N GLU A 69 9.65 -20.29 -20.39
CA GLU A 69 8.19 -20.38 -20.55
C GLU A 69 7.45 -20.19 -19.22
N LEU A 70 7.97 -20.78 -18.14
CA LEU A 70 7.40 -20.66 -16.80
C LEU A 70 7.49 -19.22 -16.28
N ASN A 71 8.62 -18.56 -16.53
CA ASN A 71 8.83 -17.17 -16.13
C ASN A 71 7.95 -16.20 -16.94
N ASP A 72 7.85 -16.40 -18.25
CA ASP A 72 6.98 -15.62 -19.14
C ASP A 72 5.51 -15.76 -18.70
N LYS A 73 5.07 -16.97 -18.37
CA LYS A 73 3.74 -17.22 -17.78
C LYS A 73 3.55 -16.57 -16.42
N SER A 74 4.60 -16.51 -15.60
CA SER A 74 4.56 -15.82 -14.30
C SER A 74 4.36 -14.31 -14.44
N ILE A 75 5.08 -13.70 -15.37
CA ILE A 75 4.94 -12.27 -15.70
C ILE A 75 3.55 -11.99 -16.28
N GLU A 76 3.06 -12.85 -17.17
CA GLU A 76 1.71 -12.75 -17.71
C GLU A 76 0.66 -12.83 -16.60
N PHE A 77 0.79 -13.78 -15.67
CA PHE A 77 -0.11 -13.92 -14.53
C PHE A 77 -0.11 -12.67 -13.65
N LEU A 78 1.06 -12.18 -13.26
CA LEU A 78 1.20 -10.95 -12.47
C LEU A 78 0.55 -9.75 -13.17
N THR A 79 0.71 -9.64 -14.50
CA THR A 79 0.14 -8.54 -15.29
C THR A 79 -1.38 -8.62 -15.36
N ILE A 80 -1.96 -9.82 -15.49
CA ILE A 80 -3.41 -10.01 -15.60
C ILE A 80 -4.09 -9.88 -14.24
N TYR A 81 -3.52 -10.48 -13.20
CA TYR A 81 -4.18 -10.65 -11.91
C TYR A 81 -3.65 -9.72 -10.81
N GLY A 82 -2.52 -9.05 -11.03
CA GLY A 82 -1.97 -8.06 -10.12
C GLY A 82 -1.20 -8.61 -8.93
N PHE A 83 -0.96 -9.93 -8.85
CA PHE A 83 -0.16 -10.55 -7.80
C PHE A 83 0.68 -11.72 -8.32
N ASP A 84 1.78 -12.03 -7.62
CA ASP A 84 2.67 -13.14 -7.94
C ASP A 84 2.26 -14.39 -7.15
N TYR A 85 1.74 -15.41 -7.85
CA TYR A 85 1.31 -16.67 -7.24
C TYR A 85 2.47 -17.54 -6.70
N LEU A 86 3.71 -17.13 -6.95
CA LEU A 86 4.91 -17.77 -6.39
C LEU A 86 5.30 -17.19 -5.03
N LYS A 87 4.74 -16.04 -4.62
CA LYS A 87 4.94 -15.48 -3.27
C LYS A 87 4.15 -16.27 -2.24
N GLU A 88 4.67 -16.34 -1.02
CA GLU A 88 3.92 -16.92 0.11
C GLU A 88 2.71 -16.03 0.44
N ASP A 89 1.59 -16.64 0.85
CA ASP A 89 0.33 -15.94 1.14
C ASP A 89 0.54 -14.78 2.12
N ASP A 90 1.40 -14.96 3.13
CA ASP A 90 1.73 -13.93 4.13
C ASP A 90 2.44 -12.70 3.52
N GLU A 91 3.31 -12.90 2.52
CA GLU A 91 4.00 -11.81 1.84
C GLU A 91 3.04 -10.98 0.97
N LEU A 92 2.10 -11.65 0.30
CA LEU A 92 1.06 -11.00 -0.50
C LEU A 92 0.11 -10.18 0.38
N VAL A 93 -0.27 -10.73 1.54
CA VAL A 93 -1.11 -10.04 2.53
C VAL A 93 -0.39 -8.78 3.04
N GLN A 94 0.89 -8.88 3.41
CA GLN A 94 1.65 -7.73 3.91
C GLN A 94 1.82 -6.63 2.85
N GLU A 95 2.08 -7.01 1.59
CA GLU A 95 2.19 -6.06 0.49
C GLU A 95 0.88 -5.29 0.27
N GLU A 96 -0.27 -5.99 0.28
CA GLU A 96 -1.58 -5.37 0.11
C GLU A 96 -1.96 -4.49 1.31
N VAL A 97 -1.71 -4.95 2.54
CA VAL A 97 -1.93 -4.14 3.75
C VAL A 97 -1.11 -2.86 3.70
N LYS A 98 0.18 -2.95 3.34
CA LYS A 98 1.04 -1.78 3.20
C LYS A 98 0.51 -0.82 2.12
N ARG A 99 0.11 -1.34 0.96
CA ARG A 99 -0.48 -0.54 -0.12
C ARG A 99 -1.72 0.23 0.35
N LEU A 100 -2.62 -0.43 1.07
CA LEU A 100 -3.85 0.17 1.61
C LEU A 100 -3.57 1.20 2.72
N VAL A 101 -2.58 0.96 3.58
CA VAL A 101 -2.12 1.93 4.59
C VAL A 101 -1.54 3.17 3.94
N ASP A 102 -0.69 3.01 2.92
CA ASP A 102 -0.11 4.13 2.16
C ASP A 102 -1.22 4.93 1.44
N GLU A 103 -2.21 4.24 0.87
CA GLU A 103 -3.40 4.87 0.27
C GLU A 103 -4.22 5.66 1.30
N ASN A 104 -4.41 5.13 2.51
CA ASN A 104 -5.10 5.82 3.59
C ASN A 104 -4.35 7.07 4.09
N ASN A 105 -3.02 7.01 4.17
CA ASN A 105 -2.20 8.18 4.48
C ASN A 105 -2.32 9.25 3.40
N LYS A 106 -2.37 8.84 2.12
CA LYS A 106 -2.63 9.76 1.01
C LYS A 106 -4.02 10.40 1.13
N ILE A 107 -5.07 9.62 1.45
CA ILE A 107 -6.42 10.14 1.67
C ILE A 107 -6.45 11.20 2.77
N LYS A 108 -5.76 10.97 3.91
CA LYS A 108 -5.65 11.97 4.98
C LYS A 108 -5.03 13.28 4.48
N ASN A 109 -3.97 13.20 3.67
CA ASN A 109 -3.34 14.38 3.06
C ASN A 109 -4.25 15.07 2.04
N ASP A 110 -4.93 14.31 1.17
CA ASP A 110 -5.84 14.86 0.16
C ASP A 110 -7.03 15.59 0.82
N LEU A 111 -7.55 15.06 1.93
CA LEU A 111 -8.58 15.72 2.74
C LEU A 111 -8.11 17.06 3.32
N ARG A 112 -6.91 17.09 3.90
CA ARG A 112 -6.31 18.31 4.44
C ARG A 112 -6.14 19.39 3.35
N GLU A 113 -5.61 19.00 2.20
CA GLU A 113 -5.42 19.92 1.08
C GLU A 113 -6.75 20.37 0.47
N GLU A 114 -7.79 19.54 0.51
CA GLU A 114 -9.14 19.97 0.12
C GLU A 114 -9.68 21.00 1.10
N LEU A 115 -9.57 20.79 2.42
CA LEU A 115 -9.99 21.77 3.44
C LEU A 115 -9.30 23.12 3.28
N LYS A 116 -7.99 23.15 2.97
CA LYS A 116 -7.24 24.38 2.74
C LYS A 116 -7.82 25.26 1.62
N LYS A 117 -8.47 24.67 0.61
CA LYS A 117 -9.14 25.43 -0.46
C LYS A 117 -10.35 26.24 0.06
N TYR A 118 -10.89 25.83 1.19
CA TYR A 118 -12.07 26.42 1.84
C TYR A 118 -11.72 27.17 3.12
N ILE A 119 -10.44 27.51 3.34
CA ILE A 119 -9.95 28.15 4.57
C ILE A 119 -10.75 29.40 4.97
N HIS A 120 -11.22 30.17 3.99
CA HIS A 120 -12.01 31.39 4.22
C HIS A 120 -13.37 31.17 4.91
N TYR A 121 -13.86 29.94 5.00
CA TYR A 121 -15.07 29.61 5.76
C TYR A 121 -14.85 29.51 7.27
N PHE A 122 -13.59 29.39 7.70
CA PHE A 122 -13.24 29.13 9.09
C PHE A 122 -11.88 29.75 9.45
N ASP A 123 -11.57 30.91 8.88
CA ASP A 123 -10.34 31.65 9.15
C ASP A 123 -10.59 32.72 10.24
N GLY A 124 -9.57 32.99 11.05
CA GLY A 124 -9.55 34.13 11.94
C GLY A 124 -8.74 33.94 13.22
N SER A 125 -8.12 35.04 13.68
CA SER A 125 -7.28 35.06 14.88
C SER A 125 -8.06 34.83 16.19
N TYR A 126 -9.39 34.83 16.14
CA TYR A 126 -10.25 34.66 17.32
C TYR A 126 -10.27 33.20 17.84
N TYR A 127 -9.83 32.23 17.04
CA TYR A 127 -9.61 30.85 17.51
C TYR A 127 -8.41 30.75 18.46
N GLU A 128 -7.43 31.64 18.32
CA GLU A 128 -6.23 31.68 19.16
C GLU A 128 -6.44 32.48 20.46
N ALA A 129 -7.65 33.02 20.69
CA ALA A 129 -7.96 33.79 21.89
C ALA A 129 -7.99 32.88 23.13
N GLU A 130 -7.32 33.29 24.21
CA GLU A 130 -7.16 32.50 25.44
C GLU A 130 -8.49 32.09 26.09
N ASP A 131 -9.53 32.90 25.92
CA ASP A 131 -10.86 32.71 26.49
C ASP A 131 -11.84 31.96 25.57
N TYR A 132 -11.49 31.72 24.30
CA TYR A 132 -12.39 31.14 23.31
C TYR A 132 -12.91 29.74 23.72
N THR A 133 -12.02 28.81 24.05
CA THR A 133 -12.42 27.45 24.48
C THR A 133 -13.30 27.48 25.72
N GLY A 134 -13.00 28.38 26.68
CA GLY A 134 -13.79 28.55 27.90
C GLY A 134 -15.19 29.08 27.61
N LEU A 135 -15.31 30.02 26.67
CA LEU A 135 -16.58 30.57 26.21
C LEU A 135 -17.44 29.51 25.50
N VAL A 136 -16.85 28.75 24.58
CA VAL A 136 -17.53 27.64 23.89
C VAL A 136 -18.04 26.61 24.90
N ALA A 137 -17.21 26.20 25.86
CA ALA A 137 -17.59 25.25 26.89
C ALA A 137 -18.75 25.74 27.76
N GLN A 138 -18.77 27.03 28.14
CA GLN A 138 -19.87 27.62 28.90
C GLN A 138 -21.19 27.55 28.12
N VAL A 139 -21.16 27.88 26.83
CA VAL A 139 -22.36 27.84 25.97
C VAL A 139 -22.86 26.40 25.79
N LEU A 140 -21.96 25.44 25.57
CA LEU A 140 -22.33 24.02 25.43
C LEU A 140 -22.84 23.40 26.74
N SER A 141 -22.45 23.95 27.89
CA SER A 141 -22.87 23.47 29.21
C SER A 141 -24.28 23.90 29.62
N LEU A 142 -24.93 24.79 28.86
CA LEU A 142 -26.28 25.28 29.15
C LEU A 142 -27.29 24.12 29.08
N ASP A 143 -27.80 23.65 30.22
CA ASP A 143 -28.89 22.67 30.25
C ASP A 143 -30.18 23.34 29.72
N SER A 144 -30.87 22.65 28.82
CA SER A 144 -32.24 22.94 28.37
C SER A 144 -33.21 23.34 29.49
N ARG A 145 -33.00 22.85 30.73
CA ARG A 145 -33.78 23.19 31.93
C ARG A 145 -33.36 24.50 32.60
N GLU A 146 -32.07 24.80 32.64
CA GLU A 146 -31.53 26.07 33.17
C GLU A 146 -31.86 27.27 32.27
N ILE A 147 -32.02 27.05 30.97
CA ILE A 147 -32.52 28.07 30.03
C ILE A 147 -33.91 28.59 30.42
N SER A 148 -34.71 27.81 31.16
CA SER A 148 -36.04 28.27 31.63
C SER A 148 -36.03 28.88 33.04
N GLU A 149 -35.14 28.42 33.93
CA GLU A 149 -35.10 28.83 35.34
C GLU A 149 -34.10 29.99 35.60
N GLN A 150 -33.12 30.21 34.72
CA GLN A 150 -32.08 31.23 34.85
C GLN A 150 -32.15 32.33 33.77
N LEU A 151 -33.31 32.60 33.18
CA LEU A 151 -33.49 33.71 32.22
C LEU A 151 -33.20 35.08 32.86
N LYS A 152 -31.91 35.41 33.02
CA LYS A 152 -31.42 36.76 32.86
C LYS A 152 -31.89 37.21 31.47
N PRO A 153 -32.48 38.41 31.34
CA PRO A 153 -33.00 38.90 30.06
C PRO A 153 -31.91 39.06 28.98
N ASP A 154 -30.63 38.88 29.30
CA ASP A 154 -29.53 38.92 28.34
C ASP A 154 -28.50 37.80 28.55
N LEU A 155 -28.85 36.58 28.11
CA LEU A 155 -27.92 35.43 28.09
C LEU A 155 -26.65 35.72 27.28
N TYR A 156 -26.79 36.51 26.22
CA TYR A 156 -25.72 36.91 25.32
C TYR A 156 -24.67 37.80 26.01
N SER A 157 -25.09 38.75 26.85
CA SER A 157 -24.17 39.53 27.68
C SER A 157 -23.68 38.75 28.91
N SER A 158 -24.47 37.83 29.47
CA SER A 158 -24.01 37.05 30.63
C SER A 158 -22.94 36.02 30.28
N LEU A 159 -22.94 35.55 29.04
CA LEU A 159 -21.94 34.64 28.49
C LEU A 159 -20.76 35.38 27.85
N ASP A 160 -20.69 36.71 27.94
CA ASP A 160 -19.59 37.52 27.37
C ASP A 160 -19.40 37.38 25.85
N ILE A 161 -20.43 36.89 25.13
CA ILE A 161 -20.40 36.72 23.67
C ILE A 161 -20.23 38.08 22.98
N ASP A 162 -20.71 39.16 23.58
CA ASP A 162 -20.60 40.49 23.01
C ASP A 162 -19.17 41.02 22.95
N ASN A 163 -18.34 40.70 23.95
CA ASN A 163 -16.93 41.07 23.96
C ASN A 163 -16.13 40.21 22.98
N PHE A 164 -16.36 38.89 22.98
CA PHE A 164 -15.76 38.00 21.99
C PHE A 164 -16.06 38.47 20.55
N ILE A 165 -17.33 38.74 20.23
CA ILE A 165 -17.73 39.13 18.87
C ILE A 165 -17.14 40.49 18.46
N LYS A 166 -17.00 41.45 19.37
CA LYS A 166 -16.34 42.73 19.06
C LYS A 166 -14.90 42.53 18.58
N GLU A 167 -14.18 41.58 19.17
CA GLU A 167 -12.83 41.22 18.76
C GLU A 167 -12.83 40.36 17.48
N ALA A 168 -13.69 39.35 17.40
CA ALA A 168 -13.79 38.46 16.23
C ALA A 168 -14.15 39.22 14.94
N LYS A 169 -14.92 40.31 15.03
CA LYS A 169 -15.24 41.19 13.88
C LYS A 169 -14.04 41.89 13.26
N LYS A 170 -12.84 41.80 13.85
CA LYS A 170 -11.62 42.45 13.34
C LYS A 170 -10.82 41.58 12.37
N SER A 171 -11.09 40.27 12.27
CA SER A 171 -10.32 39.37 11.42
C SER A 171 -11.15 38.24 10.79
N GLY A 172 -10.57 37.63 9.75
CA GLY A 172 -11.03 36.38 9.15
C GLY A 172 -12.47 36.37 8.65
N THR A 173 -13.09 35.19 8.76
CA THR A 173 -14.45 34.91 8.32
C THR A 173 -15.49 35.80 8.99
N ILE A 174 -15.36 36.07 10.29
CA ILE A 174 -16.31 36.90 11.04
C ILE A 174 -16.26 38.35 10.59
N SER A 175 -15.07 38.92 10.37
CA SER A 175 -14.93 40.26 9.78
C SER A 175 -15.60 40.34 8.40
N TYR A 176 -15.38 39.34 7.55
CA TYR A 176 -15.98 39.29 6.21
C TYR A 176 -17.50 39.24 6.29
N LEU A 177 -18.07 38.29 7.03
CA LEU A 177 -19.52 38.13 7.17
C LEU A 177 -20.17 39.35 7.82
N ASN A 178 -19.53 39.96 8.83
CA ASN A 178 -20.03 41.18 9.45
C ASN A 178 -20.05 42.36 8.45
N SER A 179 -19.09 42.46 7.52
CA SER A 179 -19.07 43.54 6.53
C SER A 179 -20.25 43.54 5.55
N LEU A 180 -20.92 42.39 5.41
CA LEU A 180 -22.04 42.17 4.48
C LEU A 180 -23.41 42.33 5.15
N ASN A 181 -23.45 42.45 6.47
CA ASN A 181 -24.68 42.37 7.26
C ASN A 181 -24.80 43.55 8.22
N ASN A 182 -26.04 43.95 8.51
CA ASN A 182 -26.29 44.98 9.53
C ASN A 182 -25.95 44.46 10.92
N GLU A 183 -25.46 45.34 11.79
CA GLU A 183 -25.19 44.97 13.16
C GLU A 183 -26.49 44.72 13.94
N SER A 184 -26.61 43.53 14.52
CA SER A 184 -27.69 43.19 15.45
C SER A 184 -27.25 42.08 16.40
N LYS A 185 -27.89 42.00 17.57
CA LYS A 185 -27.66 40.92 18.53
C LYS A 185 -27.88 39.53 17.93
N PHE A 186 -28.92 39.38 17.11
CA PHE A 186 -29.22 38.14 16.40
C PHE A 186 -28.08 37.75 15.44
N ASN A 187 -27.61 38.71 14.63
CA ASN A 187 -26.49 38.48 13.72
C ASN A 187 -25.19 38.15 14.47
N ASN A 188 -24.93 38.77 15.61
CA ASN A 188 -23.76 38.45 16.43
C ASN A 188 -23.81 37.02 17.00
N ILE A 189 -25.00 36.53 17.38
CA ILE A 189 -25.18 35.13 17.79
C ILE A 189 -24.91 34.20 16.60
N LEU A 190 -25.43 34.50 15.42
CA LEU A 190 -25.17 33.71 14.22
C LEU A 190 -23.67 33.65 13.88
N LEU A 191 -22.97 34.80 13.94
CA LEU A 191 -21.52 34.87 13.78
C LEU A 191 -20.78 34.02 14.82
N PHE A 192 -21.21 34.06 16.07
CA PHE A 192 -20.63 33.25 17.14
C PHE A 192 -20.78 31.75 16.87
N LEU A 193 -21.97 31.31 16.44
CA LEU A 193 -22.19 29.91 16.06
C LEU A 193 -21.27 29.47 14.92
N THR A 194 -20.97 30.34 13.95
CA THR A 194 -19.97 30.06 12.90
C THR A 194 -18.60 29.72 13.46
N THR A 195 -18.16 30.43 14.50
CA THR A 195 -16.88 30.13 15.15
C THR A 195 -16.93 28.76 15.84
N MET A 196 -17.95 28.51 16.67
CA MET A 196 -18.08 27.28 17.46
C MET A 196 -18.00 26.01 16.62
N TYR A 197 -18.68 25.99 15.47
CA TYR A 197 -18.81 24.77 14.66
C TYR A 197 -17.68 24.57 13.64
N SER A 198 -16.76 25.52 13.52
CA SER A 198 -15.68 25.43 12.53
C SER A 198 -14.26 25.45 13.10
N ASP A 199 -14.11 25.49 14.43
CA ASP A 199 -12.84 25.40 15.17
C ASP A 199 -11.95 24.21 14.76
N ASN A 200 -12.51 23.00 14.75
CA ASN A 200 -11.76 21.82 14.31
C ASN A 200 -11.29 21.93 12.84
N LEU A 201 -12.08 22.58 11.97
CA LEU A 201 -11.70 22.76 10.56
C LEU A 201 -10.61 23.84 10.44
N TYR A 202 -10.66 24.88 11.28
CA TYR A 202 -9.60 25.86 11.42
C TYR A 202 -8.27 25.17 11.78
N GLU A 203 -8.23 24.35 12.83
CA GLU A 203 -7.00 23.69 13.27
C GLU A 203 -6.39 22.78 12.19
N ILE A 204 -7.21 21.94 11.55
CA ILE A 204 -6.75 20.99 10.53
C ILE A 204 -6.24 21.73 9.27
N SER A 205 -6.95 22.78 8.85
CA SER A 205 -6.59 23.54 7.65
C SER A 205 -5.35 24.41 7.82
N HIS A 206 -5.04 24.83 9.05
CA HIS A 206 -3.86 25.62 9.39
C HIS A 206 -2.66 24.77 9.84
N ASP A 207 -2.73 23.45 9.65
CA ASP A 207 -1.68 22.51 10.05
C ASP A 207 -1.32 22.59 11.56
N LEU A 208 -2.30 22.97 12.40
CA LEU A 208 -2.13 23.04 13.87
C LEU A 208 -2.31 21.68 14.52
N THR A 209 -3.10 20.81 13.90
CA THR A 209 -3.36 19.45 14.35
C THR A 209 -3.23 18.42 13.23
N ASP A 210 -2.95 17.18 13.62
CA ASP A 210 -2.98 16.05 12.71
C ASP A 210 -4.40 15.69 12.32
N MET A 211 -4.53 15.04 11.15
CA MET A 211 -5.81 14.50 10.71
C MET A 211 -6.31 13.47 11.72
N PRO A 212 -7.57 13.58 12.20
CA PRO A 212 -8.10 12.65 13.20
C PRO A 212 -8.11 11.23 12.65
N ASP A 213 -7.93 10.25 13.54
CA ASP A 213 -8.02 8.84 13.15
C ASP A 213 -9.44 8.43 12.78
N ASN A 214 -10.42 9.01 13.49
CA ASN A 214 -11.84 8.89 13.16
C ASN A 214 -12.26 9.98 12.16
N LEU A 215 -12.20 9.65 10.87
CA LEU A 215 -12.60 10.58 9.81
C LEU A 215 -14.12 10.86 9.76
N ASN A 216 -14.95 10.14 10.51
CA ASN A 216 -16.38 10.49 10.60
C ASN A 216 -16.57 11.80 11.37
N SER A 217 -15.72 12.07 12.36
CA SER A 217 -15.75 13.34 13.08
C SER A 217 -15.46 14.51 12.13
N LEU A 218 -14.49 14.34 11.23
CA LEU A 218 -14.19 15.35 10.22
C LEU A 218 -15.37 15.55 9.25
N TYR A 219 -15.93 14.45 8.72
CA TYR A 219 -17.08 14.52 7.82
C TYR A 219 -18.26 15.25 8.48
N ASN A 220 -18.54 14.95 9.76
CA ASN A 220 -19.58 15.63 10.52
C ASN A 220 -19.30 17.13 10.70
N ASN A 221 -18.05 17.54 10.95
CA ASN A 221 -17.68 18.96 11.05
C ASN A 221 -17.89 19.70 9.71
N VAL A 222 -17.52 19.08 8.59
CA VAL A 222 -17.75 19.61 7.24
C VAL A 222 -19.25 19.73 6.95
N LEU A 223 -20.01 18.69 7.24
CA LEU A 223 -21.46 18.68 7.05
C LEU A 223 -22.16 19.73 7.94
N THR A 224 -21.72 19.87 9.18
CA THR A 224 -22.25 20.87 10.13
C THR A 224 -21.95 22.27 9.64
N THR A 225 -20.74 22.53 9.14
CA THR A 225 -20.38 23.82 8.52
C THR A 225 -21.27 24.13 7.32
N TYR A 226 -21.49 23.16 6.43
CA TYR A 226 -22.44 23.30 5.33
C TYR A 226 -23.86 23.64 5.80
N GLN A 227 -24.38 22.89 6.78
CA GLN A 227 -25.71 23.10 7.33
C GLN A 227 -25.85 24.45 8.03
N LEU A 228 -24.80 24.91 8.71
CA LEU A 228 -24.76 26.20 9.35
C LEU A 228 -24.87 27.32 8.31
N TYR A 229 -24.06 27.30 7.27
CA TYR A 229 -24.12 28.30 6.20
C TYR A 229 -25.48 28.30 5.47
N LYS A 230 -26.07 27.13 5.27
CA LYS A 230 -27.43 27.02 4.74
C LYS A 230 -28.45 27.66 5.69
N THR A 231 -28.32 27.41 6.99
CA THR A 231 -29.19 28.00 8.02
C THR A 231 -29.03 29.52 8.09
N LEU A 232 -27.81 30.04 7.98
CA LEU A 232 -27.54 31.48 7.87
C LEU A 232 -28.33 32.08 6.69
N GLU A 233 -28.21 31.46 5.51
CA GLU A 233 -28.91 31.89 4.30
C GLU A 233 -30.44 31.81 4.44
N ASP A 234 -30.96 30.75 5.07
CA ASP A 234 -32.39 30.59 5.36
C ASP A 234 -32.92 31.70 6.29
N PHE A 235 -32.09 32.20 7.21
CA PHE A 235 -32.38 33.39 8.03
C PHE A 235 -32.14 34.73 7.31
N SER A 236 -31.93 34.70 5.99
CA SER A 236 -31.62 35.89 5.17
C SER A 236 -30.32 36.60 5.56
N PHE A 237 -29.39 35.89 6.20
CA PHE A 237 -28.05 36.37 6.47
C PHE A 237 -27.22 36.34 5.18
N ASN A 238 -26.57 37.45 4.82
CA ASN A 238 -25.80 37.56 3.60
C ASN A 238 -24.42 36.91 3.76
N THR A 239 -24.19 35.78 3.10
CA THR A 239 -22.92 35.03 3.12
C THR A 239 -21.96 35.43 2.01
N GLY A 240 -22.38 36.29 1.07
CA GLY A 240 -21.55 36.77 -0.03
C GLY A 240 -21.04 35.63 -0.92
N THR A 241 -19.72 35.45 -0.97
CA THR A 241 -19.07 34.37 -1.72
C THR A 241 -18.92 33.08 -0.90
N LEU A 242 -19.14 33.14 0.41
CA LEU A 242 -19.04 31.99 1.31
C LEU A 242 -20.38 31.25 1.39
N THR A 243 -20.95 30.87 0.24
CA THR A 243 -22.29 30.29 0.22
C THR A 243 -22.31 28.81 0.61
N SER A 244 -23.43 28.33 1.14
CA SER A 244 -23.65 26.90 1.37
C SER A 244 -23.51 26.09 0.08
N THR A 245 -23.88 26.67 -1.07
CA THR A 245 -23.76 26.03 -2.38
C THR A 245 -22.30 25.75 -2.76
N ASN A 246 -21.39 26.68 -2.43
CA ASN A 246 -19.97 26.52 -2.70
C ASN A 246 -19.34 25.42 -1.81
N LEU A 247 -19.92 25.14 -0.64
CA LEU A 247 -19.50 24.04 0.25
C LEU A 247 -19.96 22.65 -0.22
N ASN A 248 -20.91 22.54 -1.14
CA ASN A 248 -21.40 21.23 -1.62
C ASN A 248 -20.26 20.34 -2.14
N GLU A 249 -19.30 20.93 -2.87
CA GLU A 249 -18.17 20.20 -3.43
C GLU A 249 -17.24 19.67 -2.32
N LEU A 250 -17.03 20.46 -1.26
CA LEU A 250 -16.27 20.02 -0.10
C LEU A 250 -16.96 18.85 0.60
N VAL A 251 -18.27 18.92 0.80
CA VAL A 251 -19.07 17.83 1.39
C VAL A 251 -18.94 16.56 0.55
N TYR A 252 -19.16 16.66 -0.76
CA TYR A 252 -19.09 15.53 -1.68
C TYR A 252 -17.70 14.86 -1.69
N LYS A 253 -16.63 15.64 -1.84
CA LYS A 253 -15.27 15.09 -1.84
C LYS A 253 -14.87 14.50 -0.50
N THR A 254 -15.27 15.14 0.60
CA THR A 254 -15.02 14.61 1.94
C THR A 254 -15.72 13.26 2.10
N GLU A 255 -16.99 13.14 1.71
CA GLU A 255 -17.72 11.87 1.74
C GLU A 255 -17.03 10.78 0.93
N GLU A 256 -16.62 11.08 -0.31
CA GLU A 256 -15.95 10.13 -1.21
C GLU A 256 -14.63 9.59 -0.60
N LEU A 257 -13.79 10.49 -0.11
CA LEU A 257 -12.51 10.16 0.51
C LEU A 257 -12.67 9.40 1.82
N VAL A 258 -13.59 9.83 2.69
CA VAL A 258 -13.88 9.16 3.97
C VAL A 258 -14.43 7.76 3.75
N LYS A 259 -15.35 7.59 2.79
CA LYS A 259 -15.86 6.27 2.41
C LYS A 259 -14.72 5.35 1.96
N LYS A 260 -13.86 5.82 1.06
CA LYS A 260 -12.73 5.04 0.55
C LYS A 260 -11.74 4.64 1.65
N TYR A 261 -11.48 5.54 2.60
CA TYR A 261 -10.64 5.24 3.77
C TYR A 261 -11.20 4.08 4.58
N TYR A 262 -12.51 4.10 4.90
CA TYR A 262 -13.13 3.01 5.68
C TYR A 262 -13.26 1.71 4.89
N GLU A 263 -13.46 1.76 3.56
CA GLU A 263 -13.37 0.57 2.71
C GLU A 263 -11.99 -0.08 2.79
N ASN A 264 -10.93 0.72 2.71
CA ASN A 264 -9.56 0.23 2.85
C ASN A 264 -9.30 -0.33 4.26
N GLN A 265 -9.77 0.35 5.31
CA GLN A 265 -9.66 -0.13 6.70
C GLN A 265 -10.35 -1.49 6.89
N ALA A 266 -11.56 -1.66 6.36
CA ALA A 266 -12.29 -2.93 6.45
C ALA A 266 -11.57 -4.09 5.73
N VAL A 267 -10.89 -3.79 4.62
CA VAL A 267 -10.05 -4.79 3.92
C VAL A 267 -8.81 -5.13 4.74
N ILE A 268 -8.12 -4.13 5.30
CA ILE A 268 -6.96 -4.35 6.19
C ILE A 268 -7.36 -5.24 7.36
N GLU A 269 -8.45 -4.88 8.07
CA GLU A 269 -8.98 -5.61 9.23
C GLU A 269 -9.25 -7.08 8.89
N LYS A 270 -9.85 -7.33 7.72
CA LYS A 270 -10.14 -8.68 7.23
C LYS A 270 -8.87 -9.46 6.89
N LEU A 271 -7.83 -8.81 6.39
CA LEU A 271 -6.57 -9.43 5.99
C LEU A 271 -5.67 -9.72 7.18
N THR A 272 -5.61 -8.84 8.18
CA THR A 272 -4.74 -9.01 9.36
C THR A 272 -5.41 -9.77 10.50
N GLY A 273 -6.75 -9.84 10.52
CA GLY A 273 -7.50 -10.37 11.66
C GLY A 273 -7.44 -9.48 12.91
N GLU A 274 -6.80 -8.31 12.81
CA GLU A 274 -6.82 -7.28 13.85
C GLU A 274 -8.10 -6.49 13.70
N THR A 275 -9.04 -6.68 14.63
CA THR A 275 -10.17 -5.76 14.81
C THR A 275 -9.60 -4.46 15.38
N TYR A 276 -9.57 -3.39 14.59
CA TYR A 276 -9.36 -2.06 15.15
C TYR A 276 -10.57 -1.79 16.03
N GLU A 277 -10.38 -1.94 17.35
CA GLU A 277 -11.43 -1.73 18.34
C GLU A 277 -12.18 -0.44 18.06
N LYS A 278 -13.51 -0.54 18.04
CA LYS A 278 -14.43 0.59 18.08
C LYS A 278 -13.96 1.56 19.15
N SER A 279 -13.38 2.68 18.73
CA SER A 279 -13.23 3.84 19.61
C SER A 279 -14.63 4.38 19.87
N GLU A 280 -15.15 4.08 21.07
CA GLU A 280 -16.28 4.79 21.70
C GLU A 280 -16.04 6.30 21.75
#